data_AF-A0A8C6YRR0-F1
#
_entry.id   AF-A0A8C6YRR0-F1
#
_cell.length_a   1.000
_cell.length_b   1.000
_cell.length_c   1.000
_cell.angle_alpha   90.00
_cell.angle_beta   90.00
_cell.angle_gamma   90.00
#
_symmetry.space_group_name_H-M   'P 1'
#
loop_
_entity.id
_entity.type
_entity.pdbx_description
1 polymer ?
#
loop_
_entity_poly.entity_id
_entity_poly.type
_entity_poly.pdbx_seq_one_letter_code
_entity_poly.pdbx_strand_id
1 'polypeptide(L)'
;MLYQLKIVDPSEYSSNCTQPQLNGTNLSPEELVNSTLYRGPVDPANWFGIRKGFPNLGYIQNHLQVLLLLVFEAVVYRRQAYYRKQFQLVAPVTETIFEDVSREHLDHGLVSCAKYFLNYFYYKFGLEICFLMTVNVIGQRMNFMVILHGCWLVVILTRRRRAAIARLWPKYCLFLVVFLLYQYLLCVGMPPALCIDYPWRWSRSLPINSALIKWLYLPDFYVPPKSTNLINDFVLLLCAAQQWRVFAAERSEEWRRAGGDNADRLDAPPREPRNPTPDFIHCRSYLDMAKVVVFRYLFWFVLVVVFITGATRISLFGLGYLLACFYLLLFGTAMLRKPARARLVLWDCLILYNITVIISKNMLSVRAPGCSPPSGHRGATDLHREHPCSVLAMPGAS
;
A
#
# COMPACT_ATOMS: atom_id res chain seq x y z
N MET A 1 33.29 -8.83 1.95
CA MET A 1 34.37 -9.50 2.71
C MET A 1 35.76 -9.02 2.26
N LEU A 2 36.08 -9.05 0.96
CA LEU A 2 37.37 -8.57 0.44
C LEU A 2 37.70 -7.11 0.80
N TYR A 3 36.70 -6.21 0.83
CA TYR A 3 36.90 -4.80 1.19
C TYR A 3 37.32 -4.54 2.66
N GLN A 4 37.29 -5.57 3.52
CA GLN A 4 37.75 -5.45 4.92
C GLN A 4 39.26 -5.75 5.08
N LEU A 5 39.95 -6.14 3.99
CA LEU A 5 41.39 -6.37 4.03
C LEU A 5 42.13 -5.06 4.38
N LYS A 6 43.21 -5.18 5.16
CA LYS A 6 44.01 -4.02 5.59
C LYS A 6 44.61 -3.22 4.42
N ILE A 7 44.85 -3.89 3.29
CA ILE A 7 45.41 -3.30 2.07
C ILE A 7 44.47 -2.30 1.38
N VAL A 8 43.16 -2.39 1.62
CA VAL A 8 42.18 -1.48 1.00
C VAL A 8 41.99 -0.30 1.94
N ASP A 9 42.60 0.86 1.69
CA ASP A 9 42.39 2.05 2.52
C ASP A 9 41.51 3.11 1.82
N PRO A 10 40.28 3.37 2.30
CA PRO A 10 39.39 4.39 1.74
C PRO A 10 39.97 5.80 1.70
N SER A 11 40.97 6.10 2.53
CA SER A 11 41.62 7.41 2.55
C SER A 11 42.31 7.76 1.22
N GLU A 12 42.83 6.76 0.49
CA GLU A 12 43.62 6.94 -0.73
C GLU A 12 42.78 7.38 -1.96
N TYR A 13 41.50 6.99 -2.01
CA TYR A 13 40.61 7.26 -3.15
C TYR A 13 39.33 8.01 -2.78
N SER A 14 39.18 8.42 -1.53
CA SER A 14 38.08 9.27 -1.11
C SER A 14 38.16 10.66 -1.75
N SER A 15 37.02 11.20 -2.16
CA SER A 15 36.92 12.53 -2.76
C SER A 15 36.45 13.54 -1.72
N ASN A 16 37.21 14.62 -1.51
CA ASN A 16 36.80 15.70 -0.62
C ASN A 16 36.12 16.82 -1.44
N CYS A 17 34.81 16.97 -1.29
CA CYS A 17 34.05 17.97 -2.02
C CYS A 17 34.19 19.35 -1.38
N THR A 18 34.66 20.32 -2.14
CA THR A 18 34.79 21.71 -1.68
C THR A 18 33.42 22.36 -1.52
N GLN A 19 33.20 23.05 -0.39
CA GLN A 19 31.96 23.76 -0.14
C GLN A 19 31.75 24.90 -1.16
N PRO A 20 30.56 25.03 -1.76
CA PRO A 20 30.26 26.11 -2.68
C PRO A 20 30.17 27.45 -1.94
N GLN A 21 30.41 28.54 -2.67
CA GLN A 21 30.19 29.89 -2.13
C GLN A 21 28.72 30.09 -1.78
N LEU A 22 28.44 30.85 -0.69
CA LEU A 22 27.10 31.20 -0.20
C LEU A 22 26.15 31.79 -1.26
N ASN A 23 26.70 32.32 -2.36
CA ASN A 23 25.94 32.89 -3.48
C ASN A 23 25.48 31.85 -4.51
N GLY A 24 26.03 30.63 -4.49
CA GLY A 24 25.76 29.57 -5.46
C GLY A 24 24.74 28.51 -5.00
N THR A 25 24.28 28.55 -3.75
CA THR A 25 23.34 27.56 -3.19
C THR A 25 22.24 28.19 -2.34
N ASN A 26 21.08 27.54 -2.29
CA ASN A 26 19.95 27.93 -1.43
C ASN A 26 20.00 27.34 0.00
N LEU A 27 21.05 26.61 0.35
CA LEU A 27 21.21 25.97 1.67
C LEU A 27 21.89 26.91 2.66
N SER A 28 21.50 26.82 3.94
CA SER A 28 22.23 27.51 5.01
C SER A 28 23.59 26.85 5.28
N PRO A 29 24.55 27.55 5.92
CA PRO A 29 25.85 26.97 6.30
C PRO A 29 25.72 25.70 7.14
N GLU A 30 24.76 25.69 8.08
CA GLU A 30 24.50 24.54 8.95
C GLU A 30 23.90 23.35 8.19
N GLU A 31 23.04 23.62 7.19
CA GLU A 31 22.46 22.60 6.32
C GLU A 31 23.52 22.00 5.38
N LEU A 32 24.45 22.82 4.88
CA LEU A 32 25.57 22.38 4.04
C LEU A 32 26.45 21.39 4.79
N VAL A 33 26.87 21.70 6.02
CA VAL A 33 27.72 20.80 6.83
C VAL A 33 27.01 19.49 7.18
N ASN A 34 25.68 19.50 7.29
CA ASN A 34 24.89 18.30 7.53
C ASN A 34 24.58 17.48 6.27
N SER A 35 24.86 18.00 5.08
CA SER A 35 24.64 17.30 3.82
C SER A 35 25.65 16.16 3.61
N THR A 36 25.26 15.15 2.84
CA THR A 36 26.13 14.00 2.55
C THR A 36 27.38 14.36 1.72
N LEU A 37 27.34 15.44 0.93
CA LEU A 37 28.48 15.89 0.12
C LEU A 37 29.56 16.62 0.92
N TYR A 38 29.16 17.52 1.83
CA TYR A 38 30.09 18.46 2.47
C TYR A 38 30.42 18.15 3.93
N ARG A 39 29.85 17.07 4.49
CA ARG A 39 30.13 16.64 5.86
C ARG A 39 31.54 16.06 6.05
N GLY A 40 32.12 15.47 5.01
CA GLY A 40 33.42 14.81 5.07
C GLY A 40 33.81 14.14 3.75
N PRO A 41 34.96 13.47 3.70
CA PRO A 41 35.43 12.79 2.49
C PRO A 41 34.45 11.70 2.07
N VAL A 42 34.08 11.70 0.79
CA VAL A 42 33.12 10.77 0.20
C VAL A 42 33.86 9.56 -0.36
N ASP A 43 33.55 8.38 0.18
CA ASP A 43 34.00 7.10 -0.38
C ASP A 43 33.11 6.73 -1.60
N PRO A 44 33.67 6.64 -2.83
CA PRO A 44 32.90 6.26 -4.02
C PRO A 44 32.31 4.85 -3.92
N ALA A 45 32.94 3.93 -3.18
CA ALA A 45 32.45 2.55 -3.02
C ALA A 45 31.17 2.47 -2.18
N ASN A 46 30.92 3.46 -1.33
CA ASN A 46 29.72 3.53 -0.49
C ASN A 46 28.44 3.63 -1.33
N TRP A 47 28.50 4.31 -2.48
CA TRP A 47 27.36 4.40 -3.41
C TRP A 47 27.01 3.04 -4.03
N PHE A 48 28.01 2.19 -4.30
CA PHE A 48 27.83 0.80 -4.69
C PHE A 48 27.43 -0.12 -3.54
N GLY A 49 27.25 0.41 -2.33
CA GLY A 49 26.84 -0.33 -1.14
C GLY A 49 27.99 -0.98 -0.36
N ILE A 50 29.25 -0.68 -0.70
CA ILE A 50 30.43 -1.28 -0.07
C ILE A 50 30.94 -0.35 1.05
N ARG A 51 31.06 -0.87 2.29
CA ARG A 51 31.49 -0.07 3.46
C ARG A 51 32.56 -0.80 4.28
N LYS A 52 33.60 -0.07 4.71
CA LYS A 52 34.65 -0.56 5.62
C LYS A 52 34.28 -0.24 7.07
N GLY A 53 34.65 -1.10 8.03
CA GLY A 53 34.58 -0.78 9.47
C GLY A 53 33.27 -1.09 10.21
N PHE A 54 32.32 -1.81 9.60
CA PHE A 54 31.22 -2.43 10.34
C PHE A 54 31.65 -3.80 10.89
N PRO A 55 31.14 -4.26 12.06
CA PRO A 55 31.41 -5.62 12.52
C PRO A 55 31.07 -6.61 11.40
N ASN A 56 32.03 -7.44 11.02
CA ASN A 56 31.97 -8.27 9.80
C ASN A 56 30.65 -9.05 9.67
N LEU A 57 30.10 -9.53 10.78
CA LEU A 57 28.86 -10.27 10.79
C LEU A 57 27.62 -9.39 10.57
N GLY A 58 27.49 -8.27 11.28
CA GLY A 58 26.30 -7.41 11.22
C GLY A 58 26.08 -6.78 9.83
N TYR A 59 27.14 -6.45 9.12
CA TYR A 59 27.06 -5.92 7.76
C TYR A 59 26.59 -6.96 6.73
N ILE A 60 26.99 -8.22 6.91
CA ILE A 60 26.66 -9.33 5.98
C ILE A 60 25.34 -10.01 6.39
N GLN A 61 24.89 -9.83 7.63
CA GLN A 61 23.73 -10.51 8.21
C GLN A 61 22.48 -10.43 7.34
N ASN A 62 22.17 -9.26 6.78
CA ASN A 62 21.00 -9.08 5.91
C ASN A 62 21.09 -9.95 4.65
N HIS A 63 22.25 -9.99 4.00
CA HIS A 63 22.46 -10.82 2.80
C HIS A 63 22.48 -12.32 3.14
N LEU A 64 23.05 -12.68 4.30
CA LEU A 64 23.04 -14.06 4.79
C LEU A 64 21.60 -14.54 5.08
N GLN A 65 20.75 -13.69 5.67
CA GLN A 65 19.34 -13.99 5.90
C GLN A 65 18.58 -14.19 4.59
N VAL A 66 18.80 -13.33 3.59
CA VAL A 66 18.20 -13.50 2.26
C VAL A 66 18.65 -14.81 1.62
N LEU A 67 19.94 -15.14 1.68
CA LEU A 67 20.45 -16.42 1.17
C LEU A 67 19.80 -17.61 1.90
N LEU A 68 19.71 -17.56 3.23
CA LEU A 68 19.06 -18.59 4.03
C LEU A 68 17.59 -18.78 3.62
N LEU A 69 16.85 -17.70 3.39
CA LEU A 69 15.47 -17.76 2.92
C LEU A 69 15.34 -18.39 1.53
N LEU A 70 16.23 -18.04 0.59
CA LEU A 70 16.24 -18.65 -0.76
C LEU A 70 16.57 -20.15 -0.71
N VAL A 71 17.53 -20.55 0.14
CA VAL A 71 17.85 -21.97 0.36
C VAL A 71 16.66 -22.68 1.01
N PHE A 72 16.04 -22.07 2.02
CA PHE A 72 14.88 -22.62 2.70
C PHE A 72 13.70 -22.81 1.75
N GLU A 73 13.41 -21.84 0.89
CA GLU A 73 12.42 -21.95 -0.19
C GLU A 73 12.68 -23.20 -1.04
N ALA A 74 13.91 -23.35 -1.55
CA ALA A 74 14.30 -24.50 -2.36
C ALA A 74 14.16 -25.84 -1.61
N VAL A 75 14.51 -25.86 -0.31
CA VAL A 75 14.35 -27.04 0.56
C VAL A 75 12.87 -27.42 0.70
N VAL A 76 11.99 -26.44 0.93
CA VAL A 76 10.54 -26.68 1.04
C VAL A 76 9.99 -27.26 -0.27
N TYR A 77 10.30 -26.67 -1.42
CA TYR A 77 9.85 -27.20 -2.72
C TYR A 77 10.34 -28.63 -2.97
N ARG A 78 11.61 -28.92 -2.68
CA ARG A 78 12.17 -30.27 -2.81
C ARG A 78 11.51 -31.27 -1.87
N ARG A 79 11.26 -30.88 -0.61
CA ARG A 79 10.58 -31.73 0.38
C ARG A 79 9.16 -32.07 -0.07
N GLN A 80 8.42 -31.09 -0.58
CA GLN A 80 7.06 -31.29 -1.11
C GLN A 80 7.07 -32.23 -2.32
N ALA A 81 7.98 -32.04 -3.27
CA ALA A 81 8.12 -32.92 -4.43
C ALA A 81 8.50 -34.36 -4.04
N TYR A 82 9.43 -34.53 -3.09
CA TYR A 82 9.83 -35.84 -2.58
C TYR A 82 8.66 -36.57 -1.90
N TYR A 83 7.93 -35.89 -1.02
CA TYR A 83 6.78 -36.45 -0.32
C TYR A 83 5.70 -36.91 -1.30
N ARG A 84 5.36 -36.08 -2.30
CA ARG A 84 4.39 -36.44 -3.33
C ARG A 84 4.82 -37.66 -4.14
N LYS A 85 6.11 -37.78 -4.48
CA LYS A 85 6.64 -38.95 -5.19
C LYS A 85 6.57 -40.22 -4.34
N GLN A 86 6.91 -40.14 -3.06
CA GLN A 86 6.89 -41.30 -2.16
C GLN A 86 5.48 -41.86 -1.97
N PHE A 87 4.48 -40.99 -1.81
CA PHE A 87 3.09 -41.37 -1.58
C PHE A 87 2.22 -41.40 -2.86
N GLN A 88 2.82 -41.22 -4.04
CA GLN A 88 2.13 -41.16 -5.34
C GLN A 88 0.97 -40.14 -5.37
N LEU A 89 1.16 -38.98 -4.72
CA LEU A 89 0.17 -37.91 -4.64
C LEU A 89 0.32 -36.92 -5.80
N VAL A 90 -0.80 -36.46 -6.35
CA VAL A 90 -0.85 -35.40 -7.37
C VAL A 90 -0.84 -34.03 -6.68
N ALA A 91 -0.26 -33.02 -7.34
CA ALA A 91 -0.30 -31.66 -6.82
C ALA A 91 -1.73 -31.11 -6.84
N PRO A 92 -2.21 -30.46 -5.76
CA PRO A 92 -3.56 -29.91 -5.72
C PRO A 92 -3.71 -28.77 -6.74
N VAL A 93 -4.77 -28.84 -7.53
CA VAL A 93 -5.07 -27.91 -8.63
C VAL A 93 -5.24 -26.46 -8.15
N THR A 94 -5.79 -26.28 -6.95
CA THR A 94 -6.09 -24.96 -6.36
C THR A 94 -5.07 -24.47 -5.35
N GLU A 95 -3.88 -25.10 -5.26
CA GLU A 95 -2.79 -24.71 -4.32
C GLU A 95 -3.28 -24.52 -2.86
N THR A 96 -4.33 -25.23 -2.43
CA THR A 96 -4.99 -25.04 -1.14
C THR A 96 -4.29 -25.74 0.02
N ILE A 97 -4.56 -25.27 1.25
CA ILE A 97 -4.07 -25.87 2.50
C ILE A 97 -4.96 -27.06 2.89
N PHE A 98 -6.28 -26.88 2.83
CA PHE A 98 -7.29 -27.88 3.18
C PHE A 98 -8.00 -28.38 1.91
N GLU A 99 -7.67 -29.58 1.45
CA GLU A 99 -8.24 -30.15 0.21
C GLU A 99 -9.70 -30.63 0.40
N ASP A 100 -10.13 -30.87 1.64
CA ASP A 100 -11.48 -31.33 2.00
C ASP A 100 -12.56 -30.26 1.85
N VAL A 101 -12.18 -28.98 1.68
CA VAL A 101 -13.12 -27.85 1.73
C VAL A 101 -13.27 -27.16 0.39
N SER A 102 -14.47 -27.29 -0.18
CA SER A 102 -14.93 -26.56 -1.36
C SER A 102 -15.99 -25.50 -1.01
N ARG A 103 -16.47 -24.76 -2.02
CA ARG A 103 -17.54 -23.77 -1.88
C ARG A 103 -18.84 -24.34 -1.28
N GLU A 104 -19.14 -25.62 -1.51
CA GLU A 104 -20.35 -26.26 -0.98
C GLU A 104 -20.30 -26.37 0.55
N HIS A 105 -19.11 -26.67 1.08
CA HIS A 105 -18.86 -26.86 2.51
C HIS A 105 -18.88 -25.55 3.32
N LEU A 106 -18.85 -24.40 2.64
CA LEU A 106 -18.85 -23.07 3.29
C LEU A 106 -20.04 -22.89 4.23
N ASP A 107 -21.21 -23.41 3.85
CA ASP A 107 -22.47 -23.17 4.55
C ASP A 107 -22.82 -24.25 5.61
N HIS A 108 -21.96 -25.26 5.79
CA HIS A 108 -22.23 -26.40 6.68
C HIS A 108 -21.96 -26.11 8.17
N GLY A 109 -21.04 -25.18 8.47
CA GLY A 109 -20.67 -24.87 9.86
C GLY A 109 -19.52 -23.88 9.97
N LEU A 110 -19.31 -23.36 11.19
CA LEU A 110 -18.34 -22.29 11.44
C LEU A 110 -16.88 -22.72 11.14
N VAL A 111 -16.53 -23.97 11.47
CA VAL A 111 -15.18 -24.53 11.22
C VAL A 111 -14.93 -24.70 9.72
N SER A 112 -15.88 -25.26 8.97
CA SER A 112 -15.78 -25.40 7.52
C SER A 112 -15.69 -24.05 6.82
N CYS A 113 -16.45 -23.06 7.32
CA CYS A 113 -16.37 -21.68 6.86
C CYS A 113 -14.99 -21.05 7.10
N ALA A 114 -14.40 -21.24 8.30
CA ALA A 114 -13.06 -20.77 8.60
C ALA A 114 -12.00 -21.43 7.71
N LYS A 115 -12.05 -22.76 7.52
CA LYS A 115 -11.16 -23.48 6.60
C LYS A 115 -11.28 -22.96 5.16
N TYR A 116 -12.51 -22.71 4.70
CA TYR A 116 -12.77 -22.17 3.38
C TYR A 116 -12.14 -20.79 3.21
N PHE A 117 -12.31 -19.89 4.18
CA PHE A 117 -11.67 -18.59 4.12
C PHE A 117 -10.15 -18.69 4.20
N LEU A 118 -9.57 -19.56 5.02
CA LEU A 118 -8.11 -19.75 5.03
C LEU A 118 -7.56 -20.15 3.64
N ASN A 119 -8.30 -20.96 2.88
CA ASN A 119 -7.92 -21.33 1.51
C ASN A 119 -8.18 -20.21 0.48
N TYR A 120 -9.36 -19.58 0.52
CA TYR A 120 -9.87 -18.75 -0.58
C TYR A 120 -10.11 -17.28 -0.20
N PHE A 121 -9.59 -16.80 0.94
CA PHE A 121 -9.76 -15.41 1.38
C PHE A 121 -9.29 -14.42 0.32
N TYR A 122 -8.06 -14.59 -0.17
CA TYR A 122 -7.51 -13.71 -1.21
C TYR A 122 -8.20 -13.91 -2.58
N TYR A 123 -8.65 -15.14 -2.88
CA TYR A 123 -9.43 -15.42 -4.09
C TYR A 123 -10.77 -14.67 -4.10
N LYS A 124 -11.42 -14.47 -2.94
CA LYS A 124 -12.67 -13.72 -2.82
C LYS A 124 -12.46 -12.21 -2.66
N PHE A 125 -11.56 -11.79 -1.78
CA PHE A 125 -11.41 -10.38 -1.36
C PHE A 125 -10.16 -9.68 -1.92
N GLY A 126 -9.47 -10.26 -2.90
CA GLY A 126 -8.18 -9.77 -3.35
C GLY A 126 -8.22 -8.37 -3.97
N LEU A 127 -9.30 -7.98 -4.66
CA LEU A 127 -9.46 -6.62 -5.19
C LEU A 127 -9.63 -5.60 -4.08
N GLU A 128 -10.48 -5.90 -3.09
CA GLU A 128 -10.73 -5.05 -1.93
C GLU A 128 -9.43 -4.82 -1.15
N ILE A 129 -8.64 -5.88 -0.94
CA ILE A 129 -7.32 -5.79 -0.32
C ILE A 129 -6.38 -4.93 -1.16
N CYS A 130 -6.34 -5.09 -2.49
CA CYS A 130 -5.51 -4.25 -3.36
C CYS A 130 -5.90 -2.77 -3.28
N PHE A 131 -7.19 -2.45 -3.21
CA PHE A 131 -7.65 -1.07 -3.06
C PHE A 131 -7.30 -0.50 -1.69
N LEU A 132 -7.48 -1.28 -0.62
CA LEU A 132 -7.05 -0.90 0.73
C LEU A 132 -5.54 -0.64 0.79
N MET A 133 -4.73 -1.51 0.18
CA MET A 133 -3.28 -1.31 0.10
C MET A 133 -2.91 -0.07 -0.71
N THR A 134 -3.63 0.22 -1.78
CA THR A 134 -3.42 1.44 -2.58
C THR A 134 -3.72 2.69 -1.75
N VAL A 135 -4.84 2.69 -1.01
CA VAL A 135 -5.20 3.78 -0.09
C VAL A 135 -4.19 3.89 1.06
N ASN A 136 -3.65 2.78 1.56
CA ASN A 136 -2.60 2.77 2.58
C ASN A 136 -1.31 3.42 2.06
N VAL A 137 -0.86 3.06 0.85
CA VAL A 137 0.28 3.72 0.19
C VAL A 137 0.02 5.22 0.05
N ILE A 138 -1.20 5.61 -0.38
CA ILE A 138 -1.59 7.02 -0.50
C ILE A 138 -1.53 7.73 0.87
N GLY A 139 -2.04 7.08 1.91
CA GLY A 139 -2.13 7.62 3.27
C GLY A 139 -0.78 7.79 3.96
N GLN A 140 0.14 6.84 3.78
CA GLN A 140 1.43 6.88 4.47
C GLN A 140 2.48 7.78 3.79
N ARG A 141 2.42 7.92 2.46
CA ARG A 141 3.46 8.63 1.70
C ARG A 141 3.25 10.14 1.60
N MET A 142 1.99 10.59 1.42
CA MET A 142 1.62 12.02 1.29
C MET A 142 2.61 12.86 0.45
N ASN A 143 3.06 12.32 -0.68
CA ASN A 143 4.01 12.96 -1.60
C ASN A 143 3.41 13.06 -3.02
N PHE A 144 4.09 13.75 -3.93
CA PHE A 144 3.63 13.96 -5.30
C PHE A 144 3.43 12.65 -6.08
N MET A 145 4.33 11.68 -5.89
CA MET A 145 4.29 10.37 -6.57
C MET A 145 2.98 9.62 -6.32
N VAL A 146 2.36 9.82 -5.16
CA VAL A 146 1.09 9.23 -4.78
C VAL A 146 -0.09 9.71 -5.65
N ILE A 147 -0.01 10.89 -6.27
CA ILE A 147 -1.05 11.37 -7.19
C ILE A 147 -1.27 10.36 -8.31
N LEU A 148 -0.19 9.79 -8.83
CA LEU A 148 -0.26 8.81 -9.91
C LEU A 148 -1.00 7.54 -9.46
N HIS A 149 -0.78 7.07 -8.23
CA HIS A 149 -1.58 5.98 -7.65
C HIS A 149 -3.06 6.37 -7.50
N GLY A 150 -3.35 7.60 -7.07
CA GLY A 150 -4.72 8.11 -6.97
C GLY A 150 -5.43 8.18 -8.32
N CYS A 151 -4.76 8.69 -9.36
CA CYS A 151 -5.27 8.72 -10.73
C CYS A 151 -5.58 7.31 -11.25
N TRP A 152 -4.65 6.36 -11.08
CA TRP A 152 -4.89 4.96 -11.46
C TRP A 152 -6.05 4.34 -10.68
N LEU A 153 -6.16 4.61 -9.38
CA LEU A 153 -7.26 4.12 -8.56
C LEU A 153 -8.62 4.61 -9.08
N VAL A 154 -8.73 5.90 -9.47
CA VAL A 154 -9.94 6.46 -10.10
C VAL A 154 -10.21 5.79 -11.45
N VAL A 155 -9.20 5.61 -12.30
CA VAL A 155 -9.36 4.94 -13.60
C VAL A 155 -9.84 3.49 -13.44
N ILE A 156 -9.36 2.78 -12.42
CA ILE A 156 -9.79 1.40 -12.14
C ILE A 156 -11.22 1.37 -11.60
N LEU A 157 -11.56 2.23 -10.63
CA LEU A 157 -12.88 2.19 -9.98
C LEU A 157 -14.02 2.76 -10.82
N THR A 158 -13.71 3.64 -11.78
CA THR A 158 -14.69 4.02 -12.80
C THR A 158 -15.10 2.83 -13.67
N ARG A 159 -14.28 1.77 -13.75
CA ARG A 159 -14.65 0.49 -14.34
C ARG A 159 -15.37 -0.37 -13.31
N ARG A 160 -16.68 -0.16 -13.17
CA ARG A 160 -17.52 -0.86 -12.17
C ARG A 160 -17.55 -2.40 -12.27
N ARG A 161 -17.32 -2.97 -13.46
CA ARG A 161 -17.41 -4.43 -13.68
C ARG A 161 -16.06 -5.11 -13.45
N ARG A 162 -16.03 -6.18 -12.67
CA ARG A 162 -14.84 -7.02 -12.42
C ARG A 162 -14.18 -7.47 -13.73
N ALA A 163 -14.96 -7.89 -14.72
CA ALA A 163 -14.46 -8.28 -16.04
C ALA A 163 -13.78 -7.13 -16.82
N ALA A 164 -14.20 -5.87 -16.59
CA ALA A 164 -13.55 -4.71 -17.18
C ALA A 164 -12.23 -4.39 -16.46
N ILE A 165 -12.21 -4.49 -15.12
CA ILE A 165 -11.00 -4.34 -14.31
C ILE A 165 -9.96 -5.40 -14.71
N ALA A 166 -10.36 -6.67 -14.81
CA ALA A 166 -9.47 -7.77 -15.17
C ALA A 166 -8.75 -7.58 -16.51
N ARG A 167 -9.38 -6.90 -17.48
CA ARG A 167 -8.76 -6.56 -18.77
C ARG A 167 -7.72 -5.43 -18.67
N LEU A 168 -7.92 -4.50 -17.75
CA LEU A 168 -6.99 -3.38 -17.51
C LEU A 168 -5.84 -3.78 -16.57
N TRP A 169 -6.06 -4.77 -15.71
CA TRP A 169 -5.17 -5.13 -14.60
C TRP A 169 -3.70 -5.40 -15.00
N PRO A 170 -3.39 -6.13 -16.10
CA PRO A 170 -2.00 -6.34 -16.50
C PRO A 170 -1.26 -5.02 -16.81
N LYS A 171 -1.96 -4.03 -17.37
CA LYS A 171 -1.39 -2.69 -17.64
C LYS A 171 -1.10 -1.94 -16.34
N TYR A 172 -1.97 -2.11 -15.34
CA TYR A 172 -1.75 -1.54 -14.01
C TYR A 172 -0.56 -2.22 -13.29
N CYS A 173 -0.45 -3.55 -13.35
CA CYS A 173 0.71 -4.26 -12.80
C CYS A 173 2.02 -3.81 -13.47
N LEU A 174 2.05 -3.69 -14.80
CA LEU A 174 3.20 -3.17 -15.52
C LEU A 174 3.57 -1.75 -15.08
N PHE A 175 2.56 -0.87 -14.94
CA PHE A 175 2.77 0.47 -14.40
C PHE A 175 3.40 0.42 -13.00
N LEU A 176 2.88 -0.40 -12.08
CA LEU A 176 3.44 -0.52 -10.72
C LEU A 176 4.90 -0.97 -10.73
N VAL A 177 5.28 -1.93 -11.58
CA VAL A 177 6.67 -2.39 -11.71
C VAL A 177 7.58 -1.25 -12.18
N VAL A 178 7.22 -0.61 -13.30
CA VAL A 178 8.01 0.50 -13.87
C VAL A 178 8.10 1.66 -12.88
N PHE A 179 7.00 1.95 -12.18
CA PHE A 179 6.94 3.03 -11.22
C PHE A 179 7.77 2.76 -9.96
N LEU A 180 7.77 1.53 -9.44
CA LEU A 180 8.63 1.13 -8.32
C LEU A 180 10.11 1.21 -8.69
N LEU A 181 10.49 0.74 -9.89
CA LEU A 181 11.86 0.86 -10.39
C LEU A 181 12.27 2.33 -10.51
N TYR A 182 11.40 3.18 -11.06
CA TYR A 182 11.64 4.62 -11.14
C TYR A 182 11.84 5.26 -9.76
N GLN A 183 10.96 4.96 -8.79
CA GLN A 183 11.11 5.44 -7.41
C GLN A 183 12.43 4.97 -6.76
N TYR A 184 12.83 3.73 -7.01
CA TYR A 184 14.09 3.19 -6.50
C TYR A 184 15.29 3.93 -7.08
N LEU A 185 15.30 4.21 -8.39
CA LEU A 185 16.33 5.02 -9.03
C LEU A 185 16.42 6.43 -8.44
N LEU A 186 15.29 7.06 -8.11
CA LEU A 186 15.27 8.34 -7.40
C LEU A 186 15.87 8.23 -5.98
N CYS A 187 15.69 7.11 -5.28
CA CYS A 187 16.33 6.89 -3.98
C CYS A 187 17.84 6.68 -4.08
N VAL A 188 18.32 6.03 -5.13
CA VAL A 188 19.76 5.81 -5.37
C VAL A 188 20.45 7.13 -5.69
N GLY A 189 19.80 7.99 -6.48
CA GLY A 189 20.34 9.29 -6.86
C GLY A 189 21.63 9.18 -7.67
N MET A 190 22.38 10.28 -7.73
CA MET A 190 23.65 10.35 -8.45
C MET A 190 24.83 10.08 -7.50
N PRO A 191 25.96 9.57 -8.01
CA PRO A 191 27.11 9.26 -7.17
C PRO A 191 27.64 10.51 -6.47
N PRO A 192 27.72 10.53 -5.11
CA PRO A 192 28.18 11.71 -4.37
C PRO A 192 29.67 12.01 -4.60
N ALA A 193 30.45 11.02 -5.06
CA ALA A 193 31.86 11.20 -5.38
C ALA A 193 32.12 12.17 -6.55
N LEU A 194 31.11 12.48 -7.36
CA LEU A 194 31.24 13.47 -8.44
C LEU A 194 31.30 14.92 -7.94
N CYS A 195 30.98 15.18 -6.66
CA CYS A 195 30.95 16.51 -6.06
C CYS A 195 30.08 17.54 -6.84
N ILE A 196 29.09 17.04 -7.59
CA ILE A 196 28.09 17.85 -8.27
C ILE A 196 26.85 17.82 -7.36
N ASP A 197 26.28 18.98 -7.06
CA ASP A 197 25.02 19.07 -6.32
C ASP A 197 23.82 19.07 -7.28
N TYR A 198 22.60 18.90 -6.78
CA TYR A 198 21.43 18.84 -7.65
C TYR A 198 20.98 20.23 -8.15
N PRO A 199 20.44 20.33 -9.39
CA PRO A 199 20.06 21.62 -9.98
C PRO A 199 19.01 22.42 -9.20
N TRP A 200 18.12 21.77 -8.45
CA TRP A 200 17.12 22.46 -7.62
C TRP A 200 17.73 23.19 -6.40
N ARG A 201 19.01 22.97 -6.09
CA ARG A 201 19.74 23.69 -5.03
C ARG A 201 20.58 24.86 -5.56
N TRP A 202 20.79 24.97 -6.89
CA TRP A 202 21.64 25.98 -7.54
C TRP A 202 20.98 27.35 -7.78
N SER A 203 19.64 27.43 -7.80
CA SER A 203 18.94 28.63 -8.30
C SER A 203 18.29 29.47 -7.20
N ARG A 204 18.77 30.69 -6.96
CA ARG A 204 18.10 31.69 -6.09
C ARG A 204 16.82 32.29 -6.69
N SER A 205 16.62 32.23 -8.00
CA SER A 205 15.46 32.87 -8.65
C SER A 205 14.13 32.15 -8.36
N LEU A 206 14.18 30.86 -8.00
CA LEU A 206 13.06 30.07 -7.53
C LEU A 206 13.52 29.17 -6.38
N PRO A 207 13.59 29.67 -5.13
CA PRO A 207 14.04 28.86 -4.00
C PRO A 207 13.03 27.74 -3.71
N ILE A 208 13.36 26.53 -4.16
CA ILE A 208 12.59 25.33 -3.83
C ILE A 208 12.94 24.95 -2.38
N ASN A 209 12.02 25.21 -1.46
CA ASN A 209 12.20 24.87 -0.05
C ASN A 209 12.42 23.36 0.13
N SER A 210 13.19 22.97 1.16
CA SER A 210 13.45 21.56 1.49
C SER A 210 12.16 20.74 1.71
N ALA A 211 11.10 21.37 2.22
CA ALA A 211 9.78 20.74 2.36
C ALA A 211 9.15 20.39 1.00
N LEU A 212 9.31 21.26 0.00
CA LEU A 212 8.78 21.06 -1.34
C LEU A 212 9.58 19.96 -2.07
N ILE A 213 10.91 19.95 -1.96
CA ILE A 213 11.77 18.87 -2.50
C ILE A 213 11.35 17.51 -1.96
N LYS A 214 11.16 17.42 -0.64
CA LYS A 214 10.68 16.22 0.05
C LYS A 214 9.29 15.80 -0.43
N TRP A 215 8.38 16.75 -0.63
CA TRP A 215 7.03 16.48 -1.13
C TRP A 215 7.02 16.02 -2.59
N LEU A 216 7.83 16.62 -3.48
CA LEU A 216 7.98 16.15 -4.86
C LEU A 216 8.67 14.78 -4.97
N TYR A 217 9.30 14.31 -3.89
CA TYR A 217 10.08 13.07 -3.86
C TYR A 217 11.29 13.12 -4.80
N LEU A 218 11.96 14.28 -4.85
CA LEU A 218 13.20 14.45 -5.59
C LEU A 218 14.38 13.87 -4.80
N PRO A 219 15.42 13.35 -5.48
CA PRO A 219 16.67 13.00 -4.82
C PRO A 219 17.29 14.27 -4.21
N ASP A 220 18.01 14.14 -3.10
CA ASP A 220 18.70 15.28 -2.50
C ASP A 220 19.75 14.75 -1.53
N PHE A 221 20.88 15.46 -1.42
CA PHE A 221 21.97 15.07 -0.53
C PHE A 221 21.79 15.57 0.91
N TYR A 222 20.92 16.56 1.12
CA TYR A 222 20.57 17.10 2.44
C TYR A 222 19.31 16.43 3.01
N VAL A 223 18.22 16.37 2.24
CA VAL A 223 16.96 15.69 2.61
C VAL A 223 16.74 14.47 1.70
N PRO A 224 17.46 13.35 1.92
CA PRO A 224 17.32 12.19 1.06
C PRO A 224 15.90 11.60 1.14
N PRO A 225 15.35 11.14 0.01
CA PRO A 225 14.05 10.49 0.00
C PRO A 225 14.09 9.20 0.84
N LYS A 226 13.10 9.04 1.72
CA LYS A 226 13.02 7.85 2.59
C LYS A 226 12.75 6.60 1.75
N SER A 227 13.71 5.67 1.74
CA SER A 227 13.63 4.40 1.02
C SER A 227 12.73 3.36 1.70
N THR A 228 12.58 3.44 3.03
CA THR A 228 11.70 2.54 3.81
C THR A 228 10.24 2.58 3.33
N ASN A 229 9.81 3.71 2.79
CA ASN A 229 8.46 3.89 2.29
C ASN A 229 8.19 3.05 1.02
N LEU A 230 9.23 2.61 0.29
CA LEU A 230 9.10 1.73 -0.89
C LEU A 230 8.62 0.33 -0.54
N ILE A 231 8.74 -0.07 0.72
CA ILE A 231 8.23 -1.36 1.18
C ILE A 231 6.71 -1.42 0.95
N ASN A 232 5.98 -0.33 1.18
CA ASN A 232 4.53 -0.31 0.98
C ASN A 232 4.14 -0.44 -0.50
N ASP A 233 4.84 0.26 -1.39
CA ASP A 233 4.65 0.15 -2.84
C ASP A 233 5.01 -1.27 -3.34
N PHE A 234 6.04 -1.90 -2.76
CA PHE A 234 6.39 -3.29 -3.03
C PHE A 234 5.29 -4.27 -2.57
N VAL A 235 4.74 -4.09 -1.37
CA VAL A 235 3.63 -4.93 -0.88
C VAL A 235 2.38 -4.72 -1.75
N LEU A 236 2.09 -3.48 -2.18
CA LEU A 236 1.03 -3.19 -3.13
C LEU A 236 1.24 -3.94 -4.46
N LEU A 237 2.47 -3.91 -5.00
CA LEU A 237 2.82 -4.65 -6.22
C LEU A 237 2.65 -6.16 -6.02
N LEU A 238 3.08 -6.70 -4.88
CA LEU A 238 2.90 -8.11 -4.53
C LEU A 238 1.41 -8.48 -4.51
N CYS A 239 0.57 -7.71 -3.84
CA CYS A 239 -0.87 -7.89 -3.86
C CYS A 239 -1.42 -7.83 -5.29
N ALA A 240 -1.07 -6.79 -6.06
CA ALA A 240 -1.56 -6.66 -7.43
C ALA A 240 -1.14 -7.83 -8.33
N ALA A 241 0.07 -8.36 -8.16
CA ALA A 241 0.56 -9.54 -8.87
C ALA A 241 -0.22 -10.81 -8.48
N GLN A 242 -0.48 -11.03 -7.19
CA GLN A 242 -1.34 -12.15 -6.76
C GLN A 242 -2.77 -11.99 -7.28
N GLN A 243 -3.31 -10.77 -7.32
CA GLN A 243 -4.64 -10.51 -7.89
C GLN A 243 -4.69 -10.79 -9.39
N TRP A 244 -3.59 -10.59 -10.13
CA TRP A 244 -3.50 -11.03 -11.51
C TRP A 244 -3.59 -12.56 -11.62
N ARG A 245 -2.91 -13.31 -10.75
CA ARG A 245 -3.06 -14.78 -10.69
C ARG A 245 -4.50 -15.18 -10.40
N VAL A 246 -5.19 -14.49 -9.49
CA VAL A 246 -6.62 -14.72 -9.20
C VAL A 246 -7.48 -14.51 -10.45
N PHE A 247 -7.27 -13.43 -11.21
CA PHE A 247 -8.02 -13.21 -12.46
C PHE A 247 -7.75 -14.26 -13.53
N ALA A 248 -6.56 -14.87 -13.56
CA ALA A 248 -6.27 -16.00 -14.42
C ALA A 248 -6.98 -17.28 -13.91
N ALA A 249 -6.93 -17.53 -12.60
CA ALA A 249 -7.56 -18.67 -11.95
C ALA A 249 -9.08 -18.67 -12.12
N GLU A 250 -9.75 -17.52 -12.02
CA GLU A 250 -11.20 -17.37 -12.24
C GLU A 250 -11.68 -17.86 -13.62
N ARG A 251 -10.79 -17.88 -14.63
CA ARG A 251 -11.12 -18.40 -15.96
C ARG A 251 -11.13 -19.93 -15.99
N SER A 252 -10.39 -20.60 -15.11
CA SER A 252 -10.38 -22.06 -15.02
C SER A 252 -11.67 -22.58 -14.37
N GLU A 253 -12.21 -23.66 -14.91
CA GLU A 253 -13.40 -24.31 -14.37
C GLU A 253 -13.14 -25.02 -13.04
N GLU A 254 -11.93 -25.55 -12.85
CA GLU A 254 -11.52 -26.25 -11.63
C GLU A 254 -11.53 -25.31 -10.43
N TRP A 255 -10.98 -24.10 -10.61
CA TRP A 255 -11.01 -23.04 -9.61
C TRP A 255 -12.42 -22.53 -9.34
N ARG A 256 -13.27 -22.41 -10.37
CA ARG A 256 -14.68 -22.05 -10.20
C ARG A 256 -15.47 -23.12 -9.44
N ARG A 257 -15.20 -24.40 -9.65
CA ARG A 257 -15.84 -25.50 -8.90
C ARG A 257 -15.39 -25.51 -7.44
N ALA A 258 -14.10 -25.35 -7.17
CA ALA A 258 -13.56 -25.46 -5.82
C ALA A 258 -13.82 -24.20 -4.97
N GLY A 259 -13.48 -23.01 -5.50
CA GLY A 259 -13.61 -21.72 -4.81
C GLY A 259 -14.91 -20.96 -5.11
N GLY A 260 -15.75 -21.46 -6.01
CA GLY A 260 -17.00 -20.81 -6.42
C GLY A 260 -16.81 -19.64 -7.38
N ASP A 261 -17.91 -19.26 -8.03
CA ASP A 261 -17.95 -18.13 -8.98
C ASP A 261 -17.75 -16.77 -8.28
N ASN A 262 -17.11 -15.84 -9.00
CA ASN A 262 -16.79 -14.47 -8.60
C ASN A 262 -17.38 -13.43 -9.58
N ALA A 263 -18.17 -13.84 -10.58
CA ALA A 263 -18.75 -12.94 -11.55
C ALA A 263 -19.82 -12.02 -10.91
N ASP A 264 -19.82 -10.74 -11.32
CA ASP A 264 -20.80 -9.75 -10.85
C ASP A 264 -22.19 -10.07 -11.45
N ARG A 265 -23.14 -10.53 -10.63
CA ARG A 265 -24.52 -10.87 -11.06
C ARG A 265 -25.49 -9.70 -10.95
N LEU A 266 -25.11 -8.55 -11.52
CA LEU A 266 -25.89 -7.30 -11.44
C LEU A 266 -27.20 -7.32 -12.22
N ASP A 267 -27.30 -8.24 -13.18
CA ASP A 267 -28.36 -8.31 -14.19
C ASP A 267 -29.18 -9.61 -14.07
N ALA A 268 -28.99 -10.39 -13.00
CA ALA A 268 -29.77 -11.61 -12.79
C ALA A 268 -31.28 -11.27 -12.71
N PRO A 269 -32.14 -12.00 -13.43
CA PRO A 269 -33.57 -11.76 -13.37
C PRO A 269 -34.07 -11.89 -11.91
N PRO A 270 -35.07 -11.09 -11.49
CA PRO A 270 -35.57 -11.08 -10.10
C PRO A 270 -36.04 -12.44 -9.56
N ARG A 271 -36.22 -13.42 -10.46
CA ARG A 271 -36.69 -14.78 -10.19
C ARG A 271 -35.84 -15.76 -10.99
N GLU A 272 -34.59 -15.95 -10.60
CA GLU A 272 -33.97 -17.24 -10.86
C GLU A 272 -34.66 -18.31 -10.00
N PRO A 273 -35.05 -19.47 -10.56
CA PRO A 273 -35.84 -20.46 -9.83
C PRO A 273 -35.12 -21.09 -8.63
N ARG A 274 -33.80 -20.95 -8.51
CA ARG A 274 -33.01 -21.46 -7.37
C ARG A 274 -31.91 -20.47 -6.99
N ASN A 275 -32.10 -19.77 -5.88
CA ASN A 275 -30.98 -19.17 -5.17
C ASN A 275 -30.11 -20.32 -4.64
N PRO A 276 -28.81 -20.41 -5.01
CA PRO A 276 -27.95 -21.53 -4.60
C PRO A 276 -27.68 -21.54 -3.09
N THR A 277 -27.86 -20.42 -2.40
CA THR A 277 -27.65 -20.33 -0.95
C THR A 277 -28.94 -20.61 -0.18
N PRO A 278 -28.91 -21.49 0.84
CA PRO A 278 -30.06 -21.74 1.72
C PRO A 278 -30.44 -20.48 2.52
N ASP A 279 -31.70 -20.44 2.98
CA ASP A 279 -32.19 -19.33 3.80
C ASP A 279 -31.53 -19.35 5.19
N PHE A 280 -30.88 -18.23 5.53
CA PHE A 280 -30.16 -18.02 6.78
C PHE A 280 -30.87 -17.04 7.72
N ILE A 281 -32.01 -16.46 7.33
CA ILE A 281 -32.71 -15.42 8.11
C ILE A 281 -33.22 -15.96 9.46
N HIS A 282 -33.57 -17.25 9.50
CA HIS A 282 -34.13 -17.91 10.67
C HIS A 282 -33.07 -18.38 11.68
N CYS A 283 -31.79 -18.09 11.47
CA CYS A 283 -30.69 -18.38 12.41
C CYS A 283 -30.67 -19.83 12.94
N ARG A 284 -30.81 -20.83 12.07
CA ARG A 284 -30.82 -22.25 12.48
C ARG A 284 -29.47 -22.74 13.00
N SER A 285 -28.38 -22.11 12.57
CA SER A 285 -27.02 -22.39 13.01
C SER A 285 -26.32 -21.12 13.52
N TYR A 286 -25.24 -21.29 14.30
CA TYR A 286 -24.37 -20.17 14.71
C TYR A 286 -23.77 -19.43 13.51
N LEU A 287 -23.50 -20.15 12.42
CA LEU A 287 -23.04 -19.58 11.17
C LEU A 287 -24.13 -18.71 10.53
N ASP A 288 -25.40 -19.12 10.60
CA ASP A 288 -26.52 -18.30 10.13
C ASP A 288 -26.71 -17.03 10.98
N MET A 289 -26.53 -17.12 12.31
CA MET A 289 -26.51 -15.94 13.17
C MET A 289 -25.42 -14.96 12.75
N ALA A 290 -24.19 -15.44 12.49
CA ALA A 290 -23.10 -14.61 11.99
C ALA A 290 -23.41 -14.00 10.61
N LYS A 291 -23.99 -14.79 9.69
CA LYS A 291 -24.45 -14.29 8.38
C LYS A 291 -25.49 -13.18 8.52
N VAL A 292 -26.48 -13.32 9.41
CA VAL A 292 -27.48 -12.27 9.65
C VAL A 292 -26.82 -11.01 10.18
N VAL A 293 -25.89 -11.12 11.12
CA VAL A 293 -25.12 -9.98 11.64
C VAL A 293 -24.38 -9.25 10.51
N VAL A 294 -23.65 -9.99 9.68
CA VAL A 294 -22.86 -9.42 8.58
C VAL A 294 -23.75 -8.88 7.45
N PHE A 295 -24.70 -9.64 6.94
CA PHE A 295 -25.46 -9.24 5.74
C PHE A 295 -26.61 -8.28 6.03
N ARG A 296 -27.18 -8.26 7.24
CA ARG A 296 -28.32 -7.39 7.59
C ARG A 296 -27.90 -6.14 8.36
N TYR A 297 -27.00 -6.27 9.34
CA TYR A 297 -26.68 -5.17 10.26
C TYR A 297 -25.42 -4.38 9.89
N LEU A 298 -24.48 -4.96 9.13
CA LEU A 298 -23.25 -4.26 8.74
C LEU A 298 -23.50 -2.97 7.96
N PHE A 299 -24.58 -2.90 7.18
CA PHE A 299 -24.99 -1.68 6.48
C PHE A 299 -25.10 -0.48 7.43
N TRP A 300 -25.81 -0.64 8.55
CA TRP A 300 -26.00 0.44 9.53
C TRP A 300 -24.72 0.74 10.29
N PHE A 301 -23.92 -0.29 10.59
CA PHE A 301 -22.62 -0.11 11.20
C PHE A 301 -21.67 0.74 10.33
N VAL A 302 -21.65 0.50 9.01
CA VAL A 302 -20.86 1.32 8.07
C VAL A 302 -21.32 2.77 8.08
N LEU A 303 -22.62 3.05 8.19
CA LEU A 303 -23.11 4.42 8.31
C LEU A 303 -22.64 5.10 9.60
N VAL A 304 -22.58 4.38 10.71
CA VAL A 304 -21.99 4.91 11.97
C VAL A 304 -20.52 5.26 11.77
N VAL A 305 -19.74 4.41 11.08
CA VAL A 305 -18.34 4.72 10.75
C VAL A 305 -18.25 5.97 9.88
N VAL A 306 -19.08 6.10 8.84
CA VAL A 306 -19.13 7.30 7.99
C VAL A 306 -19.47 8.55 8.81
N PHE A 307 -20.44 8.47 9.73
CA PHE A 307 -20.78 9.56 10.64
C PHE A 307 -19.59 9.98 11.50
N ILE A 308 -18.91 9.01 12.14
CA ILE A 308 -17.71 9.28 12.96
C ILE A 308 -16.61 9.93 12.11
N THR A 309 -16.37 9.44 10.88
CA THR A 309 -15.37 10.05 9.99
C THR A 309 -15.71 11.49 9.59
N GLY A 310 -16.99 11.83 9.47
CA GLY A 310 -17.45 13.19 9.21
C GLY A 310 -17.39 14.11 10.43
N ALA A 311 -17.72 13.58 11.62
CA ALA A 311 -17.81 14.35 12.87
C ALA A 311 -16.45 14.60 13.55
N THR A 312 -15.48 13.68 13.39
CA THR A 312 -14.19 13.74 14.09
C THR A 312 -13.28 14.88 13.62
N ARG A 313 -13.40 15.32 12.36
CA ARG A 313 -12.55 16.39 11.80
C ARG A 313 -13.40 17.46 11.11
N ILE A 314 -13.43 18.66 11.69
CA ILE A 314 -14.11 19.83 11.12
C ILE A 314 -13.39 20.23 9.83
N SER A 315 -13.95 19.84 8.69
CA SER A 315 -13.45 20.17 7.36
C SER A 315 -14.60 20.20 6.36
N LEU A 316 -14.45 20.93 5.24
CA LEU A 316 -15.44 20.93 4.16
C LEU A 316 -15.72 19.50 3.65
N PHE A 317 -14.70 18.65 3.63
CA PHE A 317 -14.82 17.24 3.29
C PHE A 317 -15.58 16.41 4.36
N GLY A 318 -15.46 16.78 5.63
CA GLY A 318 -16.24 16.17 6.73
C GLY A 318 -17.73 16.43 6.59
N LEU A 319 -18.12 17.64 6.17
CA LEU A 319 -19.52 18.00 5.94
C LEU A 319 -20.18 17.10 4.88
N GLY A 320 -19.47 16.76 3.81
CA GLY A 320 -20.01 15.86 2.78
C GLY A 320 -20.28 14.44 3.30
N TYR A 321 -19.42 13.92 4.19
CA TYR A 321 -19.70 12.64 4.86
C TYR A 321 -20.92 12.71 5.77
N LEU A 322 -21.11 13.80 6.50
CA LEU A 322 -22.29 14.00 7.34
C LEU A 322 -23.58 14.08 6.50
N LEU A 323 -23.56 14.84 5.41
CA LEU A 323 -24.69 14.94 4.48
C LEU A 323 -25.04 13.59 3.87
N ALA A 324 -24.05 12.84 3.39
CA ALA A 324 -24.24 11.50 2.84
C ALA A 324 -24.79 10.53 3.91
N CYS A 325 -24.28 10.61 5.14
CA CYS A 325 -24.77 9.80 6.25
C CYS A 325 -26.23 10.09 6.57
N PHE A 326 -26.61 11.37 6.74
CA PHE A 326 -28.00 11.72 7.01
C PHE A 326 -28.92 11.29 5.88
N TYR A 327 -28.52 11.50 4.62
CA TYR A 327 -29.28 11.01 3.47
C TYR A 327 -29.52 9.49 3.52
N LEU A 328 -28.47 8.71 3.78
CA LEU A 328 -28.55 7.24 3.86
C LEU A 328 -29.29 6.75 5.11
N LEU A 329 -29.29 7.50 6.22
CA LEU A 329 -30.09 7.17 7.40
C LEU A 329 -31.59 7.43 7.15
N LEU A 330 -31.95 8.55 6.51
CA LEU A 330 -33.35 8.89 6.21
C LEU A 330 -33.95 7.96 5.15
N PHE A 331 -33.21 7.67 4.08
CA PHE A 331 -33.72 6.90 2.94
C PHE A 331 -33.21 5.46 2.87
N GLY A 332 -32.44 4.99 3.87
CA GLY A 332 -31.77 3.69 3.83
C GLY A 332 -32.70 2.49 3.71
N THR A 333 -33.83 2.49 4.43
CA THR A 333 -34.83 1.40 4.39
C THR A 333 -35.52 1.32 3.03
N ALA A 334 -35.89 2.46 2.45
CA ALA A 334 -36.45 2.54 1.11
C ALA A 334 -35.41 2.14 0.03
N MET A 335 -34.16 2.54 0.23
CA MET A 335 -33.05 2.20 -0.67
C MET A 335 -32.75 0.70 -0.68
N LEU A 336 -32.76 0.02 0.48
CA LEU A 336 -32.53 -1.42 0.56
C LEU A 336 -33.58 -2.24 -0.21
N ARG A 337 -34.78 -1.69 -0.44
CA ARG A 337 -35.83 -2.32 -1.27
C ARG A 337 -35.65 -2.09 -2.77
N LYS A 338 -34.87 -1.09 -3.19
CA LYS A 338 -34.61 -0.80 -4.61
C LYS A 338 -33.76 -1.91 -5.26
N PRO A 339 -33.85 -2.07 -6.60
CA PRO A 339 -33.02 -3.02 -7.33
C PRO A 339 -31.52 -2.74 -7.14
N ALA A 340 -30.70 -3.78 -7.23
CA ALA A 340 -29.26 -3.73 -6.93
C ALA A 340 -28.52 -2.61 -7.69
N ARG A 341 -28.85 -2.39 -8.97
CA ARG A 341 -28.24 -1.34 -9.80
C ARG A 341 -28.38 0.07 -9.19
N ALA A 342 -29.58 0.42 -8.71
CA ALA A 342 -29.82 1.74 -8.12
C ALA A 342 -29.06 1.92 -6.79
N ARG A 343 -28.97 0.85 -5.98
CA ARG A 343 -28.21 0.87 -4.73
C ARG A 343 -26.72 1.05 -4.99
N LEU A 344 -26.17 0.32 -5.96
CA LEU A 344 -24.74 0.37 -6.28
C LEU A 344 -24.32 1.70 -6.87
N VAL A 345 -25.15 2.36 -7.69
CA VAL A 345 -24.83 3.71 -8.19
C VAL A 345 -24.59 4.70 -7.05
N LEU A 346 -25.44 4.71 -6.03
CA LEU A 346 -25.27 5.60 -4.88
C LEU A 346 -24.02 5.24 -4.06
N TRP A 347 -23.78 3.94 -3.86
CA TRP A 347 -22.57 3.46 -3.18
C TRP A 347 -21.29 3.80 -3.94
N ASP A 348 -21.29 3.66 -5.27
CA ASP A 348 -20.16 4.03 -6.13
C ASP A 348 -19.88 5.53 -6.05
N CYS A 349 -20.92 6.38 -5.96
CA CYS A 349 -20.75 7.81 -5.72
C CYS A 349 -20.11 8.11 -4.36
N LEU A 350 -20.48 7.38 -3.30
CA LEU A 350 -19.88 7.53 -1.98
C LEU A 350 -18.41 7.07 -1.95
N ILE A 351 -18.09 5.96 -2.63
CA ILE A 351 -16.70 5.46 -2.76
C ILE A 351 -15.85 6.47 -3.54
N LEU A 352 -16.38 7.00 -4.65
CA LEU A 352 -15.69 8.01 -5.46
C LEU A 352 -15.49 9.31 -4.67
N TYR A 353 -16.47 9.72 -3.88
CA TYR A 353 -16.34 10.85 -2.96
C TYR A 353 -15.19 10.62 -1.98
N ASN A 354 -15.12 9.44 -1.35
CA ASN A 354 -14.08 9.12 -0.39
C ASN A 354 -12.66 9.21 -1.01
N ILE A 355 -12.49 8.64 -2.21
CA ILE A 355 -11.20 8.70 -2.91
C ILE A 355 -10.84 10.13 -3.31
N THR A 356 -11.81 10.91 -3.76
CA THR A 356 -11.59 12.32 -4.10
C THR A 356 -11.16 13.12 -2.86
N VAL A 357 -11.75 12.85 -1.70
CA VAL A 357 -11.34 13.46 -0.42
C VAL A 357 -9.89 13.07 -0.08
N ILE A 358 -9.52 11.80 -0.22
CA ILE A 358 -8.15 11.32 0.04
C ILE A 358 -7.14 12.03 -0.87
N ILE A 359 -7.41 12.09 -2.19
CA ILE A 359 -6.52 12.75 -3.17
C ILE A 359 -6.45 14.26 -2.88
N SER A 360 -7.59 14.91 -2.62
CA SER A 360 -7.66 16.35 -2.34
C SER A 360 -6.88 16.72 -1.08
N LYS A 361 -6.96 15.89 -0.02
CA LYS A 361 -6.17 16.09 1.20
C LYS A 361 -4.66 15.98 0.93
N ASN A 362 -4.24 15.04 0.08
CA ASN A 362 -2.85 14.96 -0.35
C ASN A 362 -2.44 16.24 -1.10
N MET A 363 -3.26 16.77 -2.01
CA MET A 363 -2.93 18.01 -2.75
C MET A 363 -2.82 19.24 -1.85
N LEU A 364 -3.60 19.29 -0.78
CA LEU A 364 -3.51 20.35 0.20
C LEU A 364 -2.29 20.22 1.13
N SER A 365 -1.69 19.03 1.25
CA SER A 365 -0.51 18.80 2.11
C SER A 365 0.74 19.58 1.65
N VAL A 366 0.81 19.97 0.37
CA VAL A 366 1.87 20.84 -0.21
C VAL A 366 1.96 22.18 0.51
N ARG A 367 0.81 22.74 0.92
CA ARG A 367 0.65 24.13 1.37
C ARG A 367 0.84 24.34 2.88
N ALA A 368 1.23 23.31 3.64
CA ALA A 368 1.54 23.43 5.06
C ALA A 368 3.06 23.38 5.30
N PRO A 369 3.81 24.48 5.06
CA PRO A 369 5.19 24.59 5.50
C PRO A 369 5.20 24.68 7.03
N GLY A 370 5.41 23.56 7.72
CA GLY A 370 5.51 23.59 9.18
C GLY A 370 5.56 22.27 9.94
N CYS A 371 5.24 21.12 9.33
CA CYS A 371 5.22 19.86 10.07
C CYS A 371 6.23 18.82 9.59
N SER A 372 7.48 19.02 10.03
CA SER A 372 8.42 17.92 10.27
C SER A 372 8.46 17.69 11.78
N PRO A 373 8.42 16.45 12.29
CA PRO A 373 8.70 16.22 13.70
C PRO A 373 10.14 16.64 14.00
N PRO A 374 10.43 17.33 15.12
CA PRO A 374 11.80 17.67 15.48
C PRO A 374 12.59 16.38 15.70
N SER A 375 13.72 16.25 14.97
CA SER A 375 14.77 15.31 15.31
C SER A 375 15.29 15.65 16.72
N GLY A 376 15.26 14.68 17.61
CA GLY A 376 15.35 14.91 19.05
C GLY A 376 16.66 15.54 19.53
N HIS A 377 16.52 16.52 20.41
CA HIS A 377 17.30 16.63 21.65
C HIS A 377 16.38 17.22 22.74
N ARG A 378 16.41 16.61 23.93
CA ARG A 378 15.57 16.91 25.09
C ARG A 378 15.80 18.33 25.64
N GLY A 379 14.71 18.97 26.05
CA GLY A 379 14.66 20.03 27.06
C GLY A 379 13.24 20.14 27.58
N ALA A 380 13.02 19.74 28.83
CA ALA A 380 11.71 19.77 29.48
C ALA A 380 11.40 21.19 29.96
N THR A 381 10.34 21.79 29.41
CA THR A 381 9.40 22.78 30.02
C THR A 381 8.79 23.60 28.89
N ASP A 382 7.51 23.35 28.59
CA ASP A 382 6.51 24.39 28.27
C ASP A 382 5.19 23.73 27.89
N LEU A 383 4.24 23.80 28.82
CA LEU A 383 2.85 23.39 28.67
C LEU A 383 2.07 24.58 28.09
N HIS A 384 1.18 24.33 27.12
CA HIS A 384 0.29 25.28 26.45
C HIS A 384 0.86 26.13 25.29
N ARG A 385 1.02 25.48 24.13
CA ARG A 385 0.76 26.11 22.83
C ARG A 385 0.08 25.12 21.91
N GLU A 386 -1.19 25.34 21.60
CA GLU A 386 -1.90 24.58 20.55
C GLU A 386 -1.23 24.85 19.21
N HIS A 387 -0.60 23.82 18.63
CA HIS A 387 -0.01 23.88 17.31
C HIS A 387 -1.07 23.60 16.22
N PRO A 388 -1.05 24.31 15.08
CA PRO A 388 -2.02 24.15 13.99
C PRO A 388 -1.89 22.85 13.16
N CYS A 389 -1.03 21.90 13.58
CA CYS A 389 -0.77 20.67 12.84
C CYS A 389 -1.76 19.52 13.09
N SER A 390 -2.76 19.72 13.93
CA SER A 390 -3.80 18.71 14.21
C SER A 390 -4.74 18.42 13.02
N VAL A 391 -4.65 19.20 11.93
CA VAL A 391 -5.62 19.20 10.83
C VAL A 391 -5.33 18.12 9.75
N LEU A 392 -4.12 17.55 9.68
CA LEU A 392 -3.72 16.63 8.60
C LEU A 392 -3.30 15.22 9.02
N ALA A 393 -3.30 14.89 10.32
CA ALA A 393 -2.98 13.53 10.76
C ALA A 393 -4.17 12.57 10.54
N MET A 394 -4.02 11.64 9.58
CA MET A 394 -4.79 10.39 9.53
C MET A 394 -4.30 9.47 10.67
N PRO A 395 -5.19 8.93 11.52
CA PRO A 395 -4.82 7.89 12.47
C PRO A 395 -4.79 6.54 11.75
N GLY A 396 -3.63 5.88 11.75
CA GLY A 396 -3.46 4.60 11.07
C GLY A 396 -2.04 4.05 11.09
N ALA A 397 -1.41 4.05 12.27
CA ALA A 397 -0.26 3.20 12.59
C ALA A 397 -0.09 3.26 14.12
N SER A 398 -0.68 2.29 14.82
CA SER A 398 -0.18 1.84 16.12
C SER A 398 0.90 0.81 15.88
#